data_AF-A0A949BGA1-F1
#
_entry.id   AF-A0A949BGA1-F1
#
_cell.length_a   1.000
_cell.length_b   1.000
_cell.length_c   1.000
_cell.angle_alpha   90.00
_cell.angle_beta   90.00
_cell.angle_gamma   90.00
#
_symmetry.space_group_name_H-M   'P 1'
#
loop_
_entity.id
_entity.type
_entity.pdbx_description
1 polymer ?
#
loop_
_entity_poly.entity_id
_entity_poly.type
_entity_poly.pdbx_seq_one_letter_code
_entity_poly.pdbx_strand_id
1 'polypeptide(L)' 'YCDKLILLNNGMVHAQGTPQEVLDYRIIEEVYKTTVVVQENPISRKPYVLIVPEEENKRRER' A
#
# COMPACT_ATOMS: atom_id res chain seq x y z
N TYR A 1 -13.96 9.62 2.80
CA TYR A 1 -12.51 9.85 2.67
C TYR A 1 -12.01 10.38 4.00
N CYS A 2 -10.84 9.93 4.45
CA CYS A 2 -10.23 10.33 5.71
C CYS A 2 -9.01 11.23 5.47
N ASP A 3 -8.76 12.13 6.41
CA ASP A 3 -7.55 12.97 6.44
C ASP A 3 -6.39 12.27 7.16
N LYS A 4 -6.72 11.28 8.01
CA LYS A 4 -5.78 10.42 8.72
C LYS A 4 -6.18 8.95 8.60
N LEU A 5 -5.19 8.09 8.53
CA LEU A 5 -5.30 6.64 8.47
C LEU A 5 -4.42 6.04 9.56
N ILE A 6 -4.89 4.95 10.17
CA ILE A 6 -4.12 4.14 11.11
C ILE A 6 -4.13 2.73 10.54
N LEU A 7 -2.94 2.17 10.30
CA LEU A 7 -2.74 0.80 9.88
C LEU A 7 -2.35 -0.03 11.10
N LEU A 8 -3.14 -1.06 11.37
CA LEU A 8 -2.87 -2.02 12.42
C LEU A 8 -2.24 -3.28 11.84
N ASN A 9 -1.25 -3.81 12.53
CA ASN A 9 -0.67 -5.12 12.24
C ASN A 9 -0.51 -5.88 13.56
N ASN A 10 -1.06 -7.09 13.64
CA ASN A 10 -1.02 -7.93 14.84
C ASN A 10 -1.50 -7.22 16.13
N GLY A 11 -2.59 -6.46 16.04
CA GLY A 11 -3.18 -5.74 17.17
C GLY A 11 -2.41 -4.50 17.63
N MET A 12 -1.32 -4.13 16.94
CA MET A 12 -0.53 -2.94 17.24
C MET A 12 -0.60 -1.92 16.10
N VAL A 13 -0.42 -0.64 16.42
CA VAL A 13 -0.29 0.42 15.40
C VAL A 13 1.04 0.24 14.68
N HIS A 14 0.96 -0.06 13.39
CA HIS A 14 2.12 -0.21 12.52
C HIS A 14 2.48 1.12 11.84
N ALA A 15 1.47 1.86 11.36
CA ALA A 15 1.65 3.18 10.77
C ALA A 15 0.43 4.08 11.07
N GLN A 16 0.67 5.38 11.21
CA GLN A 16 -0.39 6.37 11.34
C GLN A 16 0.03 7.68 10.65
N GLY A 17 -0.89 8.35 9.98
CA GLY A 17 -0.59 9.57 9.24
C GLY A 17 -1.65 9.87 8.19
N THR A 18 -1.30 10.67 7.19
CA THR A 18 -2.10 10.88 5.98
C THR A 18 -2.20 9.60 5.15
N PRO A 19 -3.19 9.47 4.26
CA PRO A 19 -3.27 8.33 3.35
C PRO A 19 -1.99 8.12 2.53
N GLN A 20 -1.32 9.20 2.11
CA GLN A 20 -0.06 9.15 1.36
C GLN A 20 1.09 8.57 2.18
N GLU A 21 1.16 8.90 3.48
CA GLU A 21 2.19 8.38 4.38
C GLU A 21 1.97 6.91 4.74
N VAL A 22 0.70 6.47 4.85
CA VAL A 22 0.37 5.11 5.30
C VAL A 22 0.22 4.12 4.15
N LEU A 23 -0.33 4.54 3.01
CA LEU A 23 -0.48 3.69 1.82
C LEU A 23 0.77 3.69 0.94
N ASP A 24 1.96 3.72 1.54
CA ASP A 24 3.23 3.55 0.84
C ASP A 24 3.45 2.06 0.50
N TYR A 25 4.04 1.77 -0.66
CA TYR A 25 4.23 0.39 -1.11
C TYR A 25 5.03 -0.44 -0.09
N ARG A 26 6.05 0.14 0.56
CA ARG A 26 6.88 -0.59 1.53
C ARG A 26 6.07 -1.05 2.73
N ILE A 27 5.21 -0.16 3.24
CA ILE A 27 4.35 -0.41 4.40
C ILE A 27 3.31 -1.47 4.05
N ILE A 28 2.65 -1.32 2.89
CA ILE A 28 1.57 -2.23 2.48
C ILE A 28 2.12 -3.63 2.15
N GLU A 29 3.24 -3.73 1.42
CA GLU A 29 3.88 -5.02 1.15
C GLU A 29 4.36 -5.69 2.44
N GLU A 30 4.89 -4.92 3.41
CA GLU A 30 5.31 -5.46 4.70
C GLU A 30 4.13 -6.00 5.52
N VAL A 31 3.01 -5.30 5.59
CA VAL A 31 1.86 -5.72 6.42
C VAL A 31 1.06 -6.82 5.75
N TYR A 32 0.75 -6.67 4.46
CA TYR A 32 -0.12 -7.59 3.73
C TYR A 32 0.63 -8.76 3.07
N LYS A 33 1.97 -8.74 3.08
CA LYS A 33 2.83 -9.80 2.52
C LYS A 33 2.50 -10.11 1.06
N THR A 34 2.20 -9.07 0.28
CA THR A 34 1.83 -9.17 -1.13
C THR A 34 2.43 -8.00 -1.89
N THR A 35 2.85 -8.24 -3.14
CA THR A 35 3.41 -7.18 -3.99
C THR A 35 2.31 -6.25 -4.48
N VAL A 36 2.54 -4.95 -4.34
CA VAL A 36 1.58 -3.93 -4.75
C VAL A 36 2.23 -2.82 -5.55
N VAL A 37 1.43 -2.17 -6.37
CA VAL A 37 1.79 -0.90 -7.00
C VAL A 37 0.98 0.20 -6.35
N VAL A 38 1.66 1.16 -5.75
CA VAL A 38 1.05 2.38 -5.23
C VAL A 38 1.29 3.49 -6.22
N GLN A 39 0.22 4.16 -6.64
CA GLN A 39 0.27 5.30 -7.54
C GLN A 39 -0.65 6.42 -7.07
N GLU A 40 -0.33 7.64 -7.48
CA GLU A 40 -1.16 8.81 -7.20
C GLU A 40 -2.19 9.01 -8.31
N ASN A 41 -3.44 9.26 -7.94
CA ASN A 41 -4.47 9.64 -8.89
C ASN A 41 -4.16 11.06 -9.43
N PRO A 42 -4.02 11.25 -10.76
CA PRO A 42 -3.56 12.52 -11.33
C PRO A 42 -4.54 13.69 -11.15
N ILE A 43 -5.82 13.40 -10.87
CA ILE A 43 -6.86 14.42 -10.67
C ILE A 43 -7.00 14.76 -9.18
N SER A 44 -7.15 13.74 -8.34
CA SER A 44 -7.45 13.94 -6.91
C SER A 44 -6.23 13.99 -6.01
N ARG A 45 -5.04 13.63 -6.52
CA ARG A 45 -3.78 13.50 -5.78
C ARG A 45 -3.80 12.51 -4.62
N LYS A 46 -4.76 11.58 -4.64
CA LYS A 46 -4.92 10.55 -3.63
C LYS A 46 -4.21 9.27 -4.07
N PRO A 47 -3.53 8.57 -3.16
CA PRO A 47 -2.91 7.30 -3.48
C PRO A 47 -3.99 6.24 -3.73
N TYR A 48 -3.71 5.34 -4.66
CA TYR A 48 -4.44 4.10 -4.85
C TYR A 48 -3.47 2.93 -4.93
N VAL A 49 -3.93 1.76 -4.48
CA VAL A 49 -3.14 0.53 -4.40
C VAL A 49 -3.71 -0.47 -5.39
N LEU A 50 -2.85 -1.01 -6.27
CA LEU A 50 -3.18 -2.11 -7.17
C LEU A 50 -2.39 -3.35 -6.75
N ILE A 51 -3.08 -4.48 -6.68
CA ILE A 51 -2.46 -5.77 -6.39
C ILE A 51 -1.82 -6.29 -7.67
N VAL A 52 -0.57 -6.76 -7.56
CA VAL A 52 0.10 -7.43 -8.67
C VAL A 52 -0.27 -8.92 -8.66
N PRO A 53 -0.80 -9.48 -9.76
CA PRO A 53 -1.05 -10.92 -9.84
C PRO A 53 0.23 -11.73 -9.63
N GLU A 54 0.15 -12.84 -8.91
CA GLU A 54 1.30 -13.68 -8.57
C GLU A 54 2.07 -14.19 -9.80
N GLU A 55 1.36 -14.45 -10.90
CA GLU A 55 1.97 -14.85 -12.19
C GLU A 55 2.91 -13.77 -12.75
N GLU A 56 2.62 -12.50 -12.50
CA GLU A 56 3.47 -11.38 -12.91
C GLU A 56 4.71 -11.27 -12.01
N ASN A 57 4.58 -11.54 -10.70
CA ASN A 57 5.72 -11.61 -9.80
C ASN A 57 6.69 -12.71 -10.21
N LYS A 58 6.18 -13.92 -10.50
CA LYS A 58 6.99 -15.06 -10.98
C LYS A 58 7.74 -14.77 -12.28
N ARG A 59 7.21 -13.90 -13.15
CA ARG A 59 7.89 -13.47 -14.38
C ARG A 59 9.04 -12.50 -14.12
N ARG A 60 8.94 -11.63 -13.12
CA ARG A 60 10.00 -10.65 -12.78
C ARG A 60 11.21 -11.28 -12.08
N GLU A 61 11.02 -12.44 -11.44
CA GLU A 61 12.06 -13.17 -10.71
C GLU A 61 12.88 -14.14 -11.59
N ARG A 62 12.52 -14.31 -12.88
CA ARG A 62 13.24 -15.11 -13.88
C ARG A 62 14.19 -14.26 -14.71
#